data_AF-A0AAD8MNF4-F1
#
_entry.id   AF-A0AAD8MNF4-F1
#
_cell.length_a   1.000
_cell.length_b   1.000
_cell.length_c   1.000
_cell.angle_alpha   90.00
_cell.angle_beta   90.00
_cell.angle_gamma   90.00
#
_symmetry.space_group_name_H-M   'P 1'
#
loop_
_entity.id
_entity.type
_entity.pdbx_description
1 polymer ?
#
loop_
_entity_poly.entity_id
_entity_poly.type
_entity_poly.pdbx_seq_one_letter_code
_entity_poly.pdbx_strand_id
1 'polypeptide(L)'
;MPTEAKPMKFVVPGETSFEKFVKVQWSESLKEINYSGFCIDVFFEVLKLLEKSYSLPYEFIPYNGTYDDLVDLVADKTVDAVIGDVTILANRSKYVDFTQPFAESGLTMIVPVKPQAEKAWIFLKPFSKGMWGMTAAILVYTVLIVWLLERRSNPEFDGPWHFQLSIALWFTSSSLFFAQREQIYNNHARVAVSVWLFVVLALSSSYTATLSSMLTAPRLEPNVTDIGWLKKNNAVVGCDGSSFVKRYLENVLGFNPVNIKNLSSEYNYPGEFESGSITAAFLEVPYEKTFLNHHCQGYTVAGSSGRYGGDRFGGLGFGRCSSYFWSP
;
A
#
# COMPACT_ATOMS: atom_id res chain seq x y z
N MET A 1 23.88 -1.18 38.28
CA MET A 1 23.18 -0.02 37.69
C MET A 1 24.24 0.91 37.11
N PRO A 2 23.97 1.56 35.97
CA PRO A 2 24.90 2.48 35.33
C PRO A 2 25.20 3.67 36.25
N THR A 3 26.43 4.16 36.19
CA THR A 3 26.93 5.29 37.00
C THR A 3 27.67 6.26 36.09
N GLU A 4 27.90 7.50 36.53
CA GLU A 4 28.66 8.49 35.74
C GLU A 4 30.05 7.97 35.33
N ALA A 5 30.67 7.12 36.15
CA ALA A 5 31.96 6.49 35.84
C ALA A 5 31.86 5.33 34.82
N LYS A 6 30.66 4.77 34.63
CA LYS A 6 30.38 3.69 33.68
C LYS A 6 28.96 3.89 33.10
N PRO A 7 28.81 4.84 32.16
CA PRO A 7 27.53 5.08 31.51
C PRO A 7 27.12 3.88 30.67
N MET A 8 25.81 3.76 30.43
CA MET A 8 25.27 2.72 29.57
C MET A 8 25.58 3.06 28.10
N LYS A 9 26.20 2.11 27.40
CA LYS A 9 26.62 2.29 26.01
C LYS A 9 25.55 1.81 25.06
N PHE A 10 25.01 2.74 24.29
CA PHE A 10 24.02 2.46 23.25
C PHE A 10 24.67 2.62 21.88
N VAL A 11 24.69 1.54 21.10
CA VAL A 11 25.13 1.61 19.71
C VAL A 11 23.98 2.07 18.81
N VAL A 12 24.29 2.96 17.87
CA VAL A 12 23.33 3.52 16.90
C VAL A 12 23.87 3.28 15.48
N PRO A 13 23.03 2.83 14.53
CA PRO A 13 23.44 2.72 13.12
C PRO A 13 23.94 4.08 12.61
N GLY A 14 25.17 4.12 12.10
CA GLY A 14 25.76 5.35 11.58
C GLY A 14 25.28 5.71 10.17
N GLU A 15 24.93 4.71 9.36
CA GLU A 15 24.35 4.88 8.03
C GLU A 15 23.05 4.06 7.93
N THR A 16 21.98 4.67 7.42
CA THR A 16 20.69 4.03 7.18
C THR A 16 20.15 4.43 5.81
N SER A 17 19.34 3.57 5.20
CA SER A 17 18.70 3.88 3.91
C SER A 17 17.55 4.86 4.01
N PHE A 18 16.99 5.00 5.22
CA PHE A 18 15.87 5.90 5.52
C PHE A 18 16.21 6.74 6.76
N GLU A 19 16.83 7.90 6.53
CA GLU A 19 17.29 8.82 7.58
C GLU A 19 16.18 9.28 8.55
N LYS A 20 14.91 9.19 8.13
CA LYS A 20 13.76 9.55 8.97
C LYS A 20 13.65 8.70 10.24
N PHE A 21 14.17 7.47 10.22
CA PHE A 21 14.12 6.58 11.37
C PHE A 21 15.32 6.77 12.30
N VAL A 22 16.52 6.85 11.73
CA VAL A 22 17.77 7.13 12.43
C VAL A 22 18.68 7.94 11.52
N LYS A 23 19.16 9.06 12.02
CA LYS A 23 20.10 9.94 11.35
C LYS A 23 21.20 10.35 12.32
N VAL A 24 22.43 10.06 11.94
CA VAL A 24 23.65 10.43 12.66
C VAL A 24 24.38 11.44 11.79
N GLN A 25 24.53 12.67 12.28
CA GLN A 25 25.18 13.74 11.52
C GLN A 25 26.14 14.54 12.39
N TRP A 26 27.32 14.85 11.85
CA TRP A 26 28.24 15.77 12.49
C TRP A 26 27.67 17.19 12.50
N SER A 27 27.54 17.79 13.69
CA SER A 27 27.11 19.18 13.86
C SER A 27 28.34 20.09 13.99
N GLU A 28 28.60 20.91 12.99
CA GLU A 28 29.71 21.88 13.03
C GLU A 28 29.53 22.94 14.13
N SER A 29 28.28 23.30 14.45
CA SER A 29 27.98 24.32 15.45
C SER A 29 28.27 23.86 16.88
N LEU A 30 28.03 22.58 17.17
CA LEU A 30 28.26 21.98 18.49
C LEU A 30 29.62 21.26 18.58
N LYS A 31 30.28 21.01 17.45
CA LYS A 31 31.45 20.11 17.33
C LYS A 31 31.19 18.73 17.92
N GLU A 32 29.95 18.25 17.78
CA GLU A 32 29.47 16.99 18.31
C GLU A 32 28.60 16.27 17.29
N ILE A 33 28.44 14.96 17.47
CA ILE A 33 27.56 14.13 16.66
C ILE A 33 26.13 14.34 17.14
N ASN A 34 25.26 14.78 16.24
CA ASN A 34 23.84 14.90 16.49
C ASN A 34 23.12 13.62 16.07
N TYR A 35 22.28 13.10 16.96
CA TYR A 35 21.46 11.92 16.74
C TYR A 35 20.00 12.35 16.65
N SER A 36 19.33 11.97 15.56
CA SER A 36 17.94 12.34 15.31
C SER A 36 17.19 11.23 14.58
N GLY A 37 15.87 11.33 14.51
CA GLY A 37 15.02 10.37 13.82
C GLY A 37 14.03 9.68 14.76
N PHE A 38 13.01 9.05 14.19
CA PHE A 38 11.89 8.49 14.93
C PHE A 38 12.30 7.54 16.07
N CYS A 39 13.27 6.65 15.85
CA CYS A 39 13.70 5.69 16.87
C CYS A 39 14.45 6.37 18.03
N ILE A 40 15.20 7.43 17.73
CA ILE A 40 15.91 8.25 18.72
C ILE A 40 14.91 9.07 19.54
N ASP A 41 13.91 9.66 18.90
CA ASP A 41 12.85 10.43 19.57
C ASP A 41 12.05 9.54 20.53
N VAL A 42 11.68 8.33 20.10
CA VAL A 42 11.02 7.33 20.96
C VAL A 42 11.89 6.99 22.16
N PHE A 43 13.20 6.80 21.97
CA PHE A 43 14.12 6.53 23.07
C PHE A 43 14.21 7.70 24.06
N PHE A 44 14.27 8.94 23.59
CA PHE A 44 14.25 10.11 24.47
C PHE A 44 12.93 10.24 25.25
N GLU A 45 11.79 9.91 24.65
CA GLU A 45 10.52 9.87 25.38
C GLU A 45 10.51 8.78 26.47
N VAL A 46 11.13 7.62 26.19
CA VAL A 46 11.33 6.57 27.20
C VAL A 46 12.25 7.07 28.32
N LEU A 47 13.37 7.73 28.00
CA LEU A 47 14.29 8.29 28.99
C LEU A 47 13.60 9.30 29.91
N LYS A 48 12.79 10.22 29.38
CA LYS A 48 12.01 11.19 30.18
C LYS A 48 11.08 10.51 31.19
N LEU A 49 10.57 9.33 30.88
CA LEU A 49 9.73 8.56 31.81
C LEU A 49 10.57 7.85 32.87
N LEU A 50 11.73 7.33 32.50
CA LEU A 50 12.64 6.60 33.40
C LEU A 50 13.36 7.53 34.38
N GLU A 51 13.75 8.73 33.94
CA GLU A 51 14.41 9.76 34.76
C GLU A 51 13.55 10.22 35.94
N LYS A 52 12.22 10.00 35.90
CA LYS A 52 11.33 10.24 37.05
C LYS A 52 11.58 9.27 38.20
N SER A 53 12.17 8.11 37.93
CA SER A 53 12.36 7.02 38.88
C SER A 53 13.83 6.72 39.17
N TYR A 54 14.74 6.90 38.20
CA TYR A 54 16.18 6.71 38.41
C TYR A 54 17.02 7.49 37.39
N SER A 55 18.24 7.90 37.78
CA SER A 55 19.20 8.53 36.88
C SER A 55 19.89 7.46 36.01
N LEU A 56 19.86 7.64 34.69
CA LEU A 56 20.45 6.73 33.71
C LEU A 56 21.50 7.48 32.89
N PRO A 57 22.78 7.50 33.30
CA PRO A 57 23.84 8.06 32.47
C PRO A 57 24.07 7.16 31.25
N TYR A 58 24.13 7.75 30.06
CA TYR A 58 24.23 7.03 28.79
C TYR A 58 25.19 7.70 27.81
N GLU A 59 25.71 6.91 26.88
CA GLU A 59 26.56 7.36 25.77
C GLU A 59 26.11 6.70 24.46
N PHE A 60 25.93 7.50 23.41
CA PHE A 60 25.68 6.99 22.06
C PHE A 60 26.98 6.78 21.30
N ILE A 61 27.10 5.61 20.68
CA ILE A 61 28.25 5.23 19.86
C ILE A 61 27.73 4.95 18.44
N PRO A 62 28.11 5.76 17.44
CA PRO A 62 27.72 5.51 16.07
C PRO A 62 28.58 4.38 15.50
N TYR A 63 27.97 3.50 14.72
CA TYR A 63 28.68 2.38 14.12
C TYR A 63 28.30 2.20 12.65
N ASN A 64 29.32 2.19 11.79
CA ASN A 64 29.17 1.96 10.36
C ASN A 64 29.43 0.49 10.06
N GLY A 65 28.35 -0.28 9.92
CA GLY A 65 28.39 -1.70 9.59
C GLY A 65 26.98 -2.23 9.36
N THR A 66 26.85 -3.56 9.29
CA THR A 66 25.54 -4.19 9.08
C THR A 66 24.75 -4.27 10.38
N TYR A 67 23.43 -4.41 10.26
CA TYR A 67 22.57 -4.65 11.42
C TYR A 67 22.89 -5.94 12.17
N ASP A 68 23.51 -6.92 11.53
CA ASP A 68 23.98 -8.13 12.22
C ASP A 68 25.20 -7.80 13.07
N ASP A 69 26.15 -7.00 12.56
CA ASP A 69 27.32 -6.54 13.33
C ASP A 69 26.89 -5.74 14.57
N LEU A 70 25.86 -4.88 14.46
CA LEU A 70 25.30 -4.13 15.59
C LEU A 70 24.76 -5.07 16.69
N VAL A 71 24.11 -6.16 16.29
CA VAL A 71 23.57 -7.15 17.22
C VAL A 71 24.68 -7.98 17.84
N ASP A 72 25.71 -8.32 17.07
CA ASP A 72 26.87 -9.06 17.54
C ASP A 72 27.66 -8.25 18.58
N LEU A 73 27.78 -6.92 18.42
CA LEU A 73 28.38 -6.03 19.43
C LEU A 73 27.66 -6.12 20.79
N VAL A 74 26.33 -6.18 20.77
CA VAL A 74 25.49 -6.34 21.96
C VAL A 74 25.63 -7.75 22.54
N ALA A 75 25.68 -8.78 21.69
CA ALA A 75 25.86 -10.17 22.10
C ALA A 75 27.23 -10.40 22.77
N ASP A 76 28.28 -9.78 22.24
CA ASP A 76 29.65 -9.80 22.76
C ASP A 76 29.84 -8.91 24.00
N LYS A 77 28.79 -8.18 24.42
CA LYS A 77 28.78 -7.26 25.56
C LYS A 77 29.82 -6.13 25.44
N THR A 78 30.18 -5.77 24.21
CA THR A 78 31.05 -4.61 23.95
C THR A 78 30.27 -3.30 24.17
N VAL A 79 28.97 -3.34 23.89
CA VAL A 79 27.97 -2.31 24.17
C VAL A 79 26.80 -2.94 24.95
N ASP A 80 26.03 -2.13 25.66
CA ASP A 80 24.96 -2.62 26.52
C ASP A 80 23.65 -2.86 25.76
N ALA A 81 23.39 -2.04 24.74
CA ALA A 81 22.18 -2.11 23.92
C ALA A 81 22.35 -1.45 22.54
N VAL A 82 21.43 -1.77 21.63
CA VAL A 82 21.30 -1.14 20.30
C VAL A 82 20.00 -0.34 20.22
N ILE A 83 20.11 0.88 19.69
CA ILE A 83 18.96 1.76 19.39
C ILE A 83 18.94 2.01 17.89
N GLY A 84 17.79 1.72 17.28
CA GLY A 84 17.54 2.05 15.90
C GLY A 84 16.37 1.27 15.33
N ASP A 85 16.28 1.30 14.02
CA ASP A 85 15.33 0.57 13.19
C ASP A 85 15.74 -0.91 13.00
N VAL A 86 16.11 -1.57 14.09
CA VAL A 86 16.57 -2.97 14.06
C VAL A 86 15.37 -3.92 13.96
N THR A 87 15.35 -4.75 12.91
CA THR A 87 14.36 -5.84 12.78
C THR A 87 14.64 -6.97 13.76
N ILE A 88 13.60 -7.39 14.49
CA ILE A 88 13.62 -8.51 15.44
C ILE A 88 13.49 -9.80 14.63
N LEU A 89 14.59 -10.54 14.51
CA LEU A 89 14.66 -11.80 13.79
C LEU A 89 14.90 -12.96 14.75
N ALA A 90 14.34 -14.13 14.45
CA ALA A 90 14.54 -15.34 15.25
C ALA A 90 16.02 -15.71 15.44
N ASN A 91 16.90 -15.41 14.47
CA ASN A 91 18.34 -15.64 14.62
C ASN A 91 19.00 -14.66 15.61
N ARG A 92 18.58 -13.39 15.61
CA ARG A 92 19.10 -12.34 16.50
C ARG A 92 18.61 -12.57 17.93
N SER A 93 17.33 -12.95 18.10
CA SER A 93 16.72 -13.25 19.40
C SER A 93 17.33 -14.45 20.14
N LYS A 94 18.22 -15.22 19.51
CA LYS A 94 18.98 -16.28 20.20
C LYS A 94 20.08 -15.69 21.09
N TYR A 95 20.65 -14.56 20.67
CA TYR A 95 21.85 -13.97 21.28
C TYR A 95 21.53 -12.72 22.10
N VAL A 96 20.52 -11.95 21.71
CA VAL A 96 20.10 -10.72 22.39
C VAL A 96 18.61 -10.73 22.69
N ASP A 97 18.21 -10.06 23.77
CA ASP A 97 16.81 -9.90 24.15
C ASP A 97 16.28 -8.58 23.55
N PHE A 98 15.09 -8.60 22.94
CA PHE A 98 14.46 -7.40 22.38
C PHE A 98 13.26 -6.95 23.22
N THR A 99 12.96 -5.66 23.21
CA THR A 99 11.69 -5.15 23.74
C THR A 99 10.50 -5.63 22.91
N GLN A 100 9.29 -5.35 23.41
CA GLN A 100 8.12 -5.44 22.55
C GLN A 100 8.28 -4.54 21.32
N PRO A 101 7.80 -5.00 20.15
CA PRO A 101 7.89 -4.20 18.95
C PRO A 101 7.02 -2.96 19.06
N PHE A 102 7.53 -1.81 18.63
CA PHE A 102 6.77 -0.56 18.62
C PHE A 102 6.25 -0.19 17.22
N ALA A 103 6.67 -0.91 16.18
CA ALA A 103 6.24 -0.70 14.80
C ALA A 103 5.79 -2.00 14.13
N GLU A 104 4.95 -1.87 13.11
CA GLU A 104 4.59 -3.01 12.26
C GLU A 104 5.78 -3.45 11.41
N SER A 105 5.90 -4.75 11.27
CA SER A 105 6.85 -5.44 10.39
C SER A 105 6.18 -6.11 9.21
N GLY A 106 7.02 -6.38 8.22
CA GLY A 106 6.71 -7.21 7.08
C GLY A 106 7.54 -6.75 5.90
N LEU A 107 7.79 -7.66 4.96
CA LEU A 107 8.40 -7.32 3.69
C LEU A 107 7.30 -7.06 2.67
N THR A 108 7.41 -5.93 1.98
CA THR A 108 6.48 -5.48 0.92
C THR A 108 7.22 -5.37 -0.41
N MET A 109 6.45 -5.45 -1.51
CA MET A 109 6.97 -5.25 -2.86
C MET A 109 6.35 -3.99 -3.45
N ILE A 110 7.19 -3.00 -3.74
CA ILE A 110 6.82 -1.74 -4.37
C ILE A 110 7.13 -1.83 -5.86
N VAL A 111 6.19 -1.37 -6.68
CA VAL A 111 6.32 -1.34 -8.13
C VAL A 111 5.79 -0.02 -8.68
N PRO A 112 6.27 0.43 -9.85
CA PRO A 112 5.66 1.54 -10.55
C PRO A 112 4.22 1.21 -10.94
N VAL A 113 3.36 2.21 -10.89
CA VAL A 113 1.96 2.12 -11.32
C VAL A 113 1.91 2.07 -12.84
N LYS A 114 1.01 1.26 -13.39
CA LYS A 114 0.80 1.23 -14.84
C LYS A 114 0.42 2.63 -15.32
N PRO A 115 1.03 3.12 -16.43
CA PRO A 115 0.56 4.34 -17.07
C PRO A 115 -0.93 4.19 -17.34
N GLN A 116 -1.73 5.11 -16.80
CA GLN A 116 -3.18 5.01 -16.89
C GLN A 116 -3.57 5.18 -18.37
N ALA A 117 -3.82 4.06 -19.06
CA ALA A 117 -4.23 4.07 -20.45
C ALA A 117 -5.54 4.86 -20.60
N GLU A 118 -5.38 6.02 -21.26
CA GLU A 118 -6.35 6.98 -21.76
C GLU A 118 -7.65 7.21 -20.96
N LYS A 119 -7.73 8.42 -20.39
CA LYS A 119 -8.93 9.01 -19.76
C LYS A 119 -10.19 9.00 -20.65
N ALA A 120 -10.04 8.80 -21.97
CA ALA A 120 -11.12 8.92 -22.95
C ALA A 120 -12.27 7.91 -22.74
N TRP A 121 -11.97 6.67 -22.35
CA TRP A 121 -12.98 5.60 -22.19
C TRP A 121 -13.39 5.34 -20.74
N ILE A 122 -13.08 6.28 -19.83
CA ILE A 122 -13.38 6.12 -18.41
C ILE A 122 -14.87 5.95 -18.13
N PHE A 123 -15.74 6.50 -18.98
CA PHE A 123 -17.19 6.40 -18.86
C PHE A 123 -17.76 4.98 -19.09
N LEU A 124 -17.01 4.07 -19.75
CA LEU A 124 -17.46 2.69 -19.94
C LEU A 124 -17.02 1.74 -18.80
N LYS A 125 -16.06 2.18 -17.97
CA LYS A 125 -15.52 1.39 -16.84
C LYS A 125 -16.48 1.17 -15.65
N PRO A 126 -17.46 2.04 -15.33
CA PRO A 126 -18.29 1.86 -14.13
C PRO A 126 -19.08 0.55 -14.11
N PHE A 127 -19.45 0.02 -15.27
CA PHE A 127 -20.14 -1.26 -15.39
C PHE A 127 -19.27 -2.29 -16.11
N SER A 128 -19.30 -3.53 -15.61
CA SER A 128 -18.64 -4.65 -16.29
C SER A 128 -19.34 -5.00 -17.61
N LYS A 129 -18.65 -5.71 -18.51
CA LYS A 129 -19.25 -6.17 -19.78
C LYS A 129 -20.55 -6.97 -19.55
N GLY A 130 -20.59 -7.78 -18.49
CA GLY A 130 -21.79 -8.53 -18.10
C GLY A 130 -22.93 -7.63 -17.64
N MET A 131 -22.63 -6.57 -16.87
CA MET A 131 -23.64 -5.59 -16.45
C MET A 131 -24.17 -4.78 -17.63
N TRP A 132 -23.31 -4.35 -18.56
CA TRP A 132 -23.74 -3.70 -19.80
C TRP A 132 -24.68 -4.61 -20.62
N GLY A 133 -24.33 -5.90 -20.75
CA GLY A 133 -25.18 -6.89 -21.40
C GLY A 133 -26.55 -7.06 -20.70
N MET A 134 -26.56 -7.13 -19.36
CA MET A 134 -27.79 -7.21 -18.59
C MET A 134 -28.66 -5.97 -18.76
N THR A 135 -28.08 -4.76 -18.69
CA THR A 135 -28.81 -3.51 -18.92
C THR A 135 -29.44 -3.47 -20.31
N ALA A 136 -28.70 -3.89 -21.34
CA ALA A 136 -29.23 -4.00 -22.70
C ALA A 136 -30.37 -5.05 -22.80
N ALA A 137 -30.24 -6.19 -22.13
CA ALA A 137 -31.29 -7.22 -22.11
C ALA A 137 -32.58 -6.73 -21.43
N ILE A 138 -32.45 -6.03 -20.28
CA ILE A 138 -33.61 -5.46 -19.58
C ILE A 138 -34.26 -4.36 -20.43
N LEU A 139 -33.47 -3.54 -21.12
CA LEU A 139 -33.99 -2.54 -22.08
C LEU A 139 -34.82 -3.18 -23.19
N VAL A 140 -34.30 -4.21 -23.84
CA VAL A 140 -35.02 -4.91 -24.91
C VAL A 140 -36.30 -5.56 -24.35
N TYR A 141 -36.22 -6.16 -23.16
CA TYR A 141 -37.37 -6.76 -22.49
C TYR A 141 -38.48 -5.73 -22.21
N THR A 142 -38.15 -4.54 -21.72
CA THR A 142 -39.15 -3.50 -21.45
C THR A 142 -39.72 -2.88 -22.71
N VAL A 143 -38.91 -2.68 -23.76
CA VAL A 143 -39.39 -2.29 -25.10
C VAL A 143 -40.44 -3.27 -25.60
N LEU A 144 -40.17 -4.57 -25.51
CA LEU A 144 -41.08 -5.62 -25.98
C LEU A 144 -42.39 -5.64 -25.17
N ILE A 145 -42.33 -5.49 -23.84
CA ILE A 145 -43.53 -5.44 -23.00
C ILE A 145 -44.39 -4.22 -23.32
N VAL A 146 -43.77 -3.03 -23.40
CA VAL A 146 -44.50 -1.79 -23.71
C VAL A 146 -45.12 -1.90 -25.09
N TRP A 147 -44.37 -2.38 -26.09
CA TRP A 147 -44.89 -2.62 -27.44
C TRP A 147 -46.09 -3.60 -27.44
N LEU A 148 -46.01 -4.74 -26.74
CA LEU A 148 -47.13 -5.68 -26.65
C LEU A 148 -48.38 -5.10 -25.99
N LEU A 149 -48.21 -4.28 -24.95
CA LEU A 149 -49.33 -3.69 -24.19
C LEU A 149 -49.96 -2.48 -24.88
N GLU A 150 -49.18 -1.68 -25.61
CA GLU A 150 -49.63 -0.46 -26.30
C GLU A 150 -50.14 -0.74 -27.72
N ARG A 151 -49.59 -1.76 -28.44
CA ARG A 151 -49.99 -2.11 -29.81
C ARG A 151 -51.50 -2.37 -29.98
N ARG A 152 -52.18 -2.80 -28.91
CA ARG A 152 -53.63 -3.10 -28.95
C ARG A 152 -54.52 -1.89 -28.65
N SER A 153 -53.99 -0.86 -28.02
CA SER A 153 -54.79 0.22 -27.41
C SER A 153 -54.49 1.61 -27.96
N ASN A 154 -53.32 1.83 -28.56
CA ASN A 154 -52.87 3.16 -28.96
C ASN A 154 -52.89 3.31 -30.51
N PRO A 155 -53.62 4.30 -31.06
CA PRO A 155 -53.71 4.55 -32.50
C PRO A 155 -52.39 5.04 -33.12
N GLU A 156 -51.41 5.51 -32.32
CA GLU A 156 -50.08 5.88 -32.81
C GLU A 156 -49.22 4.66 -33.20
N PHE A 157 -49.60 3.46 -32.74
CA PHE A 157 -48.97 2.20 -33.11
C PHE A 157 -49.62 1.55 -34.34
N ASP A 158 -50.40 2.29 -35.13
CA ASP A 158 -51.05 1.77 -36.34
C ASP A 158 -50.13 1.95 -37.57
N GLY A 159 -49.32 0.92 -37.85
CA GLY A 159 -48.31 0.95 -38.91
C GLY A 159 -47.48 -0.34 -39.03
N PRO A 160 -46.53 -0.41 -39.98
CA PRO A 160 -45.65 -1.57 -40.15
C PRO A 160 -44.85 -1.89 -38.87
N TRP A 161 -44.59 -3.17 -38.61
CA TRP A 161 -43.99 -3.62 -37.34
C TRP A 161 -42.64 -2.97 -37.01
N HIS A 162 -41.82 -2.63 -38.01
CA HIS A 162 -40.56 -1.91 -37.81
C HIS A 162 -40.75 -0.47 -37.27
N PHE A 163 -41.80 0.21 -37.73
CA PHE A 163 -42.11 1.58 -37.30
C PHE A 163 -42.61 1.59 -35.85
N GLN A 164 -43.47 0.63 -35.48
CA GLN A 164 -43.93 0.45 -34.11
C GLN A 164 -42.79 0.14 -33.14
N LEU A 165 -41.83 -0.70 -33.55
CA LEU A 165 -40.66 -1.01 -32.74
C LEU A 165 -39.73 0.20 -32.59
N SER A 166 -39.57 1.01 -33.65
CA SER A 166 -38.80 2.25 -33.61
C SER A 166 -39.41 3.27 -32.65
N ILE A 167 -40.74 3.41 -32.62
CA ILE A 167 -41.44 4.29 -31.67
C ILE A 167 -41.26 3.77 -30.24
N ALA A 168 -41.43 2.46 -30.00
CA ALA A 168 -41.22 1.87 -28.68
C ALA A 168 -39.76 2.00 -28.19
N LEU A 169 -38.78 1.85 -29.09
CA LEU A 169 -37.37 2.09 -28.80
C LEU A 169 -37.09 3.56 -28.49
N TRP A 170 -37.68 4.48 -29.24
CA TRP A 170 -37.55 5.92 -29.00
C TRP A 170 -38.18 6.34 -27.66
N PHE A 171 -39.36 5.82 -27.34
CA PHE A 171 -40.07 6.06 -26.08
C PHE A 171 -39.26 5.56 -24.87
N THR A 172 -38.80 4.31 -24.92
CA THR A 172 -37.97 3.72 -23.85
C THR A 172 -36.61 4.39 -23.73
N SER A 173 -35.97 4.77 -24.85
CA SER A 173 -34.74 5.57 -24.83
C SER A 173 -34.95 6.95 -24.23
N SER A 174 -36.08 7.61 -24.51
CA SER A 174 -36.40 8.93 -23.93
C SER A 174 -36.68 8.84 -22.42
N SER A 175 -37.24 7.72 -21.96
CA SER A 175 -37.45 7.46 -20.52
C SER A 175 -36.15 7.34 -19.72
N LEU A 176 -35.04 6.90 -20.34
CA LEU A 176 -33.73 6.83 -19.69
C LEU A 176 -33.20 8.20 -19.26
N PHE A 177 -33.58 9.25 -19.96
CA PHE A 177 -33.18 10.63 -19.70
C PHE A 177 -34.26 11.44 -18.96
N PHE A 178 -35.29 10.78 -18.42
CA PHE A 178 -36.47 11.44 -17.83
C PHE A 178 -37.20 12.39 -18.79
N ALA A 179 -37.02 12.22 -20.10
CA ALA A 179 -37.65 13.03 -21.14
C ALA A 179 -38.97 12.36 -21.60
N GLN A 180 -39.85 12.01 -20.67
CA GLN A 180 -41.10 11.32 -21.00
C GLN A 180 -42.13 12.32 -21.55
N ARG A 181 -42.40 12.25 -22.85
CA ARG A 181 -43.27 13.18 -23.57
C ARG A 181 -44.63 12.59 -23.99
N GLU A 182 -44.80 11.27 -23.94
CA GLU A 182 -45.96 10.56 -24.49
C GLU A 182 -46.96 10.10 -23.41
N GLN A 183 -48.25 10.20 -23.75
CA GLN A 183 -49.38 9.77 -22.92
C GLN A 183 -49.60 8.26 -23.08
N ILE A 184 -49.51 7.51 -21.98
CA ILE A 184 -49.75 6.06 -21.96
C ILE A 184 -51.25 5.82 -21.77
N TYR A 185 -51.89 5.09 -22.69
CA TYR A 185 -53.35 4.89 -22.67
C TYR A 185 -53.78 3.70 -21.80
N ASN A 186 -52.94 2.67 -21.66
CA ASN A 186 -53.29 1.43 -20.93
C ASN A 186 -52.81 1.46 -19.47
N ASN A 187 -53.73 1.20 -18.51
CA ASN A 187 -53.40 1.14 -17.08
C ASN A 187 -52.32 0.08 -16.74
N HIS A 188 -52.29 -1.06 -17.45
CA HIS A 188 -51.26 -2.08 -17.25
C HIS A 188 -49.88 -1.64 -17.77
N ALA A 189 -49.86 -0.93 -18.91
CA ALA A 189 -48.63 -0.35 -19.46
C ALA A 189 -48.09 0.74 -18.50
N ARG A 190 -48.98 1.51 -17.87
CA ARG A 190 -48.61 2.53 -16.88
C ARG A 190 -47.86 1.94 -15.69
N VAL A 191 -48.35 0.82 -15.12
CA VAL A 191 -47.66 0.12 -14.03
C VAL A 191 -46.31 -0.43 -14.50
N ALA A 192 -46.24 -1.05 -15.69
CA ALA A 192 -44.99 -1.56 -16.25
C ALA A 192 -43.94 -0.45 -16.45
N VAL A 193 -44.36 0.72 -16.97
CA VAL A 193 -43.47 1.89 -17.11
C VAL A 193 -43.06 2.45 -15.75
N SER A 194 -43.94 2.50 -14.75
CA SER A 194 -43.56 2.93 -13.39
C SER A 194 -42.49 2.02 -12.77
N VAL A 195 -42.61 0.70 -12.93
CA VAL A 195 -41.57 -0.26 -12.48
C VAL A 195 -40.27 -0.05 -13.26
N TRP A 196 -40.36 0.16 -14.58
CA TRP A 196 -39.19 0.45 -15.41
C TRP A 196 -38.47 1.73 -15.00
N LEU A 197 -39.19 2.82 -14.71
CA LEU A 197 -38.60 4.07 -14.22
C LEU A 197 -37.84 3.87 -12.90
N PHE A 198 -38.35 3.03 -12.01
CA PHE A 198 -37.65 2.67 -10.78
C PHE A 198 -36.33 1.92 -11.05
N VAL A 199 -36.33 1.01 -12.02
CA VAL A 199 -35.11 0.31 -12.47
C VAL A 199 -34.10 1.29 -13.07
N VAL A 200 -34.55 2.20 -13.94
CA VAL A 200 -33.70 3.24 -14.54
C VAL A 200 -33.10 4.15 -13.45
N LEU A 201 -33.88 4.58 -12.47
CA LEU A 201 -33.39 5.35 -11.33
C LEU A 201 -32.29 4.61 -10.56
N ALA A 202 -32.49 3.33 -10.26
CA ALA A 202 -31.51 2.50 -9.57
C ALA A 202 -30.22 2.31 -10.39
N LEU A 203 -30.34 2.08 -11.71
CA LEU A 203 -29.19 1.96 -12.61
C LEU A 203 -28.41 3.26 -12.73
N SER A 204 -29.09 4.40 -12.94
CA SER A 204 -28.45 5.73 -13.08
C SER A 204 -27.75 6.17 -11.79
N SER A 205 -28.38 5.92 -10.63
CA SER A 205 -27.77 6.20 -9.32
C SER A 205 -26.54 5.33 -9.06
N SER A 206 -26.62 4.02 -9.34
CA SER A 206 -25.50 3.09 -9.18
C SER A 206 -24.33 3.41 -10.11
N TYR A 207 -24.63 3.78 -11.36
CA TYR A 207 -23.64 4.23 -12.34
C TYR A 207 -22.93 5.49 -11.85
N THR A 208 -23.69 6.50 -11.42
CA THR A 208 -23.15 7.78 -10.93
C THR A 208 -22.31 7.57 -9.67
N ALA A 209 -22.76 6.73 -8.73
CA ALA A 209 -22.01 6.40 -7.52
C ALA A 209 -20.68 5.71 -7.84
N THR A 210 -20.69 4.76 -8.76
CA THR A 210 -19.48 4.01 -9.15
C THR A 210 -18.50 4.90 -9.90
N LEU A 211 -18.99 5.71 -10.84
CA LEU A 211 -18.18 6.67 -11.58
C LEU A 211 -17.56 7.71 -10.63
N SER A 212 -18.36 8.26 -9.71
CA SER A 212 -17.89 9.19 -8.69
C SER A 212 -16.79 8.58 -7.83
N SER A 213 -17.00 7.35 -7.33
CA SER A 213 -15.99 6.62 -6.56
C SER A 213 -14.68 6.43 -7.34
N MET A 214 -14.74 6.09 -8.63
CA MET A 214 -13.55 5.95 -9.48
C MET A 214 -12.81 7.27 -9.70
N LEU A 215 -13.53 8.40 -9.74
CA LEU A 215 -12.94 9.73 -9.90
C LEU A 215 -12.36 10.27 -8.58
N THR A 216 -12.95 9.94 -7.44
CA THR A 216 -12.46 10.38 -6.11
C THR A 216 -11.29 9.52 -5.61
N ALA A 217 -11.28 8.23 -5.91
CA ALA A 217 -10.24 7.29 -5.45
C ALA A 217 -9.66 6.51 -6.64
N PRO A 218 -8.72 7.10 -7.40
CA PRO A 218 -8.08 6.40 -8.50
C PRO A 218 -7.34 5.18 -7.97
N ARG A 219 -7.77 3.99 -8.40
CA ARG A 219 -7.07 2.74 -8.07
C ARG A 219 -5.76 2.70 -8.85
N LEU A 220 -4.65 2.73 -8.14
CA LEU A 220 -3.33 2.53 -8.70
C LEU A 220 -3.18 1.03 -9.03
N GLU A 221 -3.09 0.69 -10.30
CA GLU A 221 -2.85 -0.68 -10.72
C GLU A 221 -1.34 -0.92 -10.83
N PRO A 222 -0.77 -1.90 -10.10
CA PRO A 222 0.65 -2.20 -10.17
C PRO A 222 1.06 -2.70 -11.56
N ASN A 223 2.24 -2.30 -12.04
CA ASN A 223 2.78 -2.81 -13.30
C ASN A 223 3.03 -4.32 -13.25
N VAL A 224 3.59 -4.79 -12.13
CA VAL A 224 3.84 -6.20 -11.85
C VAL A 224 3.06 -6.58 -10.61
N THR A 225 2.21 -7.59 -10.71
CA THR A 225 1.32 -8.02 -9.62
C THR A 225 1.89 -9.14 -8.75
N ASP A 226 2.88 -9.90 -9.24
CA ASP A 226 3.30 -11.15 -8.62
C ASP A 226 4.82 -11.39 -8.69
N ILE A 227 5.36 -11.99 -7.62
CA ILE A 227 6.75 -12.42 -7.50
C ILE A 227 7.05 -13.52 -8.52
N GLY A 228 6.08 -14.40 -8.81
CA GLY A 228 6.23 -15.44 -9.82
C GLY A 228 6.58 -14.87 -11.20
N TRP A 229 5.99 -13.72 -11.55
CA TRP A 229 6.32 -13.02 -12.80
C TRP A 229 7.75 -12.48 -12.79
N LEU A 230 8.21 -11.89 -11.67
CA LEU A 230 9.59 -11.39 -11.54
C LEU A 230 10.61 -12.51 -11.74
N LYS A 231 10.37 -13.67 -11.10
CA LYS A 231 11.25 -14.84 -11.21
C LYS A 231 11.28 -15.41 -12.63
N LYS A 232 10.11 -15.57 -13.26
CA LYS A 232 10.00 -16.11 -14.62
C LYS A 232 10.73 -15.25 -15.66
N ASN A 233 10.71 -13.93 -15.48
CA ASN A 233 11.35 -12.99 -16.40
C ASN A 233 12.79 -12.64 -16.00
N ASN A 234 13.35 -13.29 -14.97
CA ASN A 234 14.68 -13.00 -14.45
C ASN A 234 14.89 -11.49 -14.16
N ALA A 235 13.84 -10.85 -13.64
CA ALA A 235 13.81 -9.40 -13.43
C ALA A 235 14.76 -8.98 -12.31
N VAL A 236 15.36 -7.80 -12.45
CA VAL A 236 16.22 -7.18 -11.43
C VAL A 236 15.34 -6.49 -10.38
N VAL A 237 15.63 -6.75 -9.10
CA VAL A 237 14.88 -6.24 -7.95
C VAL A 237 15.78 -5.43 -7.03
N GLY A 238 15.27 -4.33 -6.48
CA GLY A 238 15.97 -3.48 -5.53
C GLY A 238 15.67 -3.86 -4.07
N CYS A 239 16.62 -3.60 -3.17
CA CYS A 239 16.42 -3.67 -1.71
C CYS A 239 17.29 -2.63 -0.99
N ASP A 240 16.92 -2.26 0.23
CA ASP A 240 17.56 -1.26 1.12
C ASP A 240 18.91 -1.68 1.72
N GLY A 241 19.48 -2.77 1.24
CA GLY A 241 20.78 -3.24 1.74
C GLY A 241 20.76 -3.81 3.15
N SER A 242 19.59 -3.89 3.78
CA SER A 242 19.43 -4.64 5.01
C SER A 242 19.85 -6.10 4.76
N SER A 243 20.71 -6.62 5.63
CA SER A 243 21.21 -8.01 5.53
C SER A 243 20.05 -9.01 5.53
N PHE A 244 18.96 -8.65 6.23
CA PHE A 244 17.72 -9.41 6.29
C PHE A 244 17.01 -9.51 4.94
N VAL A 245 16.66 -8.37 4.31
CA VAL A 245 15.85 -8.39 3.08
C VAL A 245 16.61 -9.10 1.98
N LYS A 246 17.90 -8.78 1.80
CA LYS A 246 18.74 -9.45 0.81
C LYS A 246 18.76 -10.97 1.03
N ARG A 247 19.02 -11.43 2.25
CA ARG A 247 19.04 -12.86 2.58
C ARG A 247 17.68 -13.53 2.39
N TYR A 248 16.58 -12.82 2.66
CA TYR A 248 15.22 -13.33 2.45
C TYR A 248 14.92 -13.49 0.95
N LEU A 249 15.28 -12.51 0.13
CA LEU A 249 15.14 -12.57 -1.33
C LEU A 249 15.90 -13.76 -1.93
N GLU A 250 17.14 -13.98 -1.47
CA GLU A 250 18.00 -15.08 -1.94
C GLU A 250 17.52 -16.44 -1.45
N ASN A 251 17.40 -16.63 -0.13
CA ASN A 251 17.23 -17.96 0.47
C ASN A 251 15.77 -18.42 0.54
N VAL A 252 14.81 -17.49 0.66
CA VAL A 252 13.39 -17.83 0.84
C VAL A 252 12.63 -17.67 -0.47
N LEU A 253 12.79 -16.53 -1.13
CA LEU A 253 12.11 -16.28 -2.41
C LEU A 253 12.85 -16.88 -3.60
N GLY A 254 14.13 -17.23 -3.46
CA GLY A 254 14.92 -17.89 -4.50
C GLY A 254 15.22 -16.99 -5.69
N PHE A 255 15.48 -15.70 -5.45
CA PHE A 255 16.01 -14.79 -6.46
C PHE A 255 17.51 -15.07 -6.69
N ASN A 256 17.97 -14.86 -7.92
CA ASN A 256 19.40 -14.93 -8.23
C ASN A 256 20.11 -13.72 -7.60
N PRO A 257 21.20 -13.92 -6.81
CA PRO A 257 21.95 -12.82 -6.19
C PRO A 257 22.40 -11.73 -7.17
N VAL A 258 22.67 -12.06 -8.43
CA VAL A 258 23.08 -11.11 -9.48
C VAL A 258 21.95 -10.13 -9.84
N ASN A 259 20.69 -10.55 -9.64
CA ASN A 259 19.52 -9.73 -9.94
C ASN A 259 19.03 -8.93 -8.73
N ILE A 260 19.74 -8.95 -7.61
CA ILE A 260 19.38 -8.20 -6.40
C ILE A 260 20.30 -7.00 -6.31
N LYS A 261 19.74 -5.82 -6.56
CA LYS A 261 20.45 -4.54 -6.50
C LYS A 261 20.28 -3.92 -5.13
N ASN A 262 21.39 -3.66 -4.45
CA ASN A 262 21.39 -2.93 -3.19
C ASN A 262 21.31 -1.42 -3.46
N LEU A 263 20.37 -0.75 -2.80
CA LEU A 263 20.12 0.69 -2.88
C LEU A 263 20.27 1.29 -1.49
N SER A 264 21.41 1.96 -1.26
CA SER A 264 21.77 2.49 0.05
C SER A 264 20.93 3.67 0.52
N SER A 265 20.14 4.31 -0.36
CA SER A 265 19.38 5.53 -0.03
C SER A 265 18.00 5.50 -0.67
N GLU A 266 16.98 5.96 0.07
CA GLU A 266 15.60 6.12 -0.40
C GLU A 266 15.49 6.97 -1.67
N TYR A 267 16.39 7.94 -1.86
CA TYR A 267 16.35 8.87 -2.99
C TYR A 267 16.80 8.26 -4.32
N ASN A 268 17.47 7.11 -4.30
CA ASN A 268 17.95 6.44 -5.51
C ASN A 268 16.86 5.62 -6.19
N TYR A 269 15.83 5.19 -5.46
CA TYR A 269 14.79 4.31 -5.98
C TYR A 269 14.08 4.88 -7.23
N PRO A 270 13.64 6.15 -7.27
CA PRO A 270 12.95 6.68 -8.44
C PRO A 270 13.79 6.61 -9.72
N GLY A 271 15.06 7.05 -9.69
CA GLY A 271 15.93 7.01 -10.87
C GLY A 271 16.23 5.58 -11.35
N GLU A 272 16.26 4.63 -10.42
CA GLU A 272 16.47 3.21 -10.71
C GLU A 272 15.24 2.55 -11.35
N PHE A 273 14.04 2.97 -10.93
CA PHE A 273 12.79 2.58 -11.59
C PHE A 273 12.65 3.22 -12.98
N GLU A 274 12.96 4.51 -13.12
CA GLU A 274 12.86 5.25 -14.39
C GLU A 274 13.85 4.76 -15.44
N SER A 275 15.07 4.42 -15.04
CA SER A 275 16.08 3.83 -15.93
C SER A 275 15.78 2.37 -16.32
N GLY A 276 14.81 1.74 -15.66
CA GLY A 276 14.50 0.31 -15.84
C GLY A 276 15.57 -0.62 -15.25
N SER A 277 16.51 -0.10 -14.45
CA SER A 277 17.52 -0.93 -13.78
C SER A 277 16.91 -1.82 -12.70
N ILE A 278 15.78 -1.43 -12.11
CA ILE A 278 14.97 -2.29 -11.24
C ILE A 278 13.52 -2.35 -11.73
N THR A 279 12.89 -3.51 -11.59
CA THR A 279 11.46 -3.69 -11.94
C THR A 279 10.55 -3.62 -10.71
N ALA A 280 11.08 -4.00 -9.55
CA ALA A 280 10.40 -3.97 -8.26
C ALA A 280 11.41 -3.66 -7.15
N ALA A 281 10.96 -3.06 -6.07
CA ALA A 281 11.73 -2.86 -4.85
C ALA A 281 11.10 -3.64 -3.70
N PHE A 282 11.91 -4.29 -2.88
CA PHE A 282 11.47 -4.95 -1.66
C PHE A 282 11.92 -4.14 -0.45
N LEU A 283 10.95 -3.69 0.33
CA LEU A 283 11.15 -2.80 1.47
C LEU A 283 10.34 -3.27 2.66
N GLU A 284 10.86 -3.04 3.87
CA GLU A 284 10.10 -3.26 5.09
C GLU A 284 8.94 -2.25 5.20
N VAL A 285 7.82 -2.66 5.82
CA VAL A 285 6.58 -1.86 5.90
C VAL A 285 6.80 -0.39 6.32
N PRO A 286 7.63 -0.06 7.33
CA PRO A 286 7.83 1.34 7.72
C PRO A 286 8.56 2.18 6.66
N TYR A 287 9.51 1.56 5.95
CA TYR A 287 10.20 2.19 4.83
C TYR A 287 9.29 2.36 3.62
N GLU A 288 8.45 1.36 3.33
CA GLU A 288 7.43 1.44 2.28
C GLU A 288 6.44 2.58 2.55
N LYS A 289 5.87 2.67 3.75
CA LYS A 289 4.98 3.78 4.14
C LYS A 289 5.66 5.13 3.98
N THR A 290 6.94 5.23 4.34
CA THR A 290 7.73 6.47 4.20
C THR A 290 7.97 6.81 2.74
N PHE A 291 8.34 5.83 1.92
CA PHE A 291 8.59 5.98 0.49
C PHE A 291 7.34 6.40 -0.27
N LEU A 292 6.20 5.71 -0.06
CA LEU A 292 4.94 6.05 -0.72
C LEU A 292 4.38 7.40 -0.27
N ASN A 293 4.67 7.85 0.95
CA ASN A 293 4.27 9.17 1.41
C ASN A 293 5.12 10.30 0.79
N HIS A 294 6.36 10.04 0.40
CA HIS A 294 7.17 10.98 -0.40
C HIS A 294 6.82 10.93 -1.89
N HIS A 295 6.44 9.74 -2.39
CA HIS A 295 6.10 9.50 -3.78
C HIS A 295 4.63 9.04 -3.92
N CYS A 296 3.70 9.91 -3.52
CA CYS A 296 2.25 9.63 -3.50
C CYS A 296 1.66 9.27 -4.87
N GLN A 297 2.34 9.62 -5.97
CA GLN A 297 1.92 9.36 -7.33
C GLN A 297 3.04 8.60 -8.05
N GLY A 298 2.70 7.48 -8.69
CA GLY A 298 3.62 6.72 -9.54
C GLY A 298 4.06 5.37 -9.00
N TYR A 299 3.91 5.10 -7.69
CA TYR A 299 4.27 3.81 -7.09
C TYR A 299 3.12 3.23 -6.27
N THR A 300 3.08 1.90 -6.18
CA THR A 300 2.09 1.18 -5.36
C THR A 300 2.64 -0.16 -4.89
N VAL A 301 1.99 -0.74 -3.88
CA VAL A 301 2.32 -2.07 -3.36
C VAL A 301 1.69 -3.14 -4.25
N ALA A 302 2.46 -4.19 -4.54
CA ALA A 302 2.03 -5.33 -5.34
C ALA A 302 2.17 -6.67 -4.58
N GLY A 303 1.38 -7.68 -4.99
CA GLY A 303 1.34 -9.02 -4.39
C GLY A 303 0.08 -9.29 -3.57
N SER A 304 -0.33 -10.56 -3.46
CA SER A 304 -1.47 -10.97 -2.64
C SER A 304 -1.19 -10.69 -1.16
N SER A 305 -1.97 -9.79 -0.55
CA SER A 305 -1.98 -9.49 0.88
C SER A 305 -0.62 -9.18 1.52
N GLY A 306 0.17 -8.31 0.88
CA GLY A 306 0.98 -7.27 1.54
C GLY A 306 2.02 -7.61 2.61
N ARG A 307 2.30 -8.86 2.97
CA ARG A 307 3.32 -9.19 3.99
C ARG A 307 3.99 -10.51 3.67
N TYR A 308 5.24 -10.46 3.24
CA TYR A 308 6.13 -11.62 3.21
C TYR A 308 6.95 -11.64 4.51
N GLY A 309 6.87 -12.73 5.28
CA GLY A 309 7.54 -12.87 6.57
C GLY A 309 6.69 -12.38 7.76
N GLY A 310 6.75 -13.14 8.86
CA GLY A 310 6.04 -12.88 10.13
C GLY A 310 6.96 -12.36 11.25
N ASP A 311 8.12 -11.81 10.89
CA ASP A 311 9.07 -11.23 11.84
C ASP A 311 8.55 -9.90 12.40
N ARG A 312 9.15 -9.32 13.45
CA ARG A 312 8.69 -8.10 14.16
C ARG A 312 9.68 -6.94 13.94
N PHE A 313 9.23 -5.70 13.78
CA PHE A 313 10.09 -4.56 13.37
C PHE A 313 10.08 -3.48 14.43
N GLY A 314 11.25 -2.92 14.72
CA GLY A 314 11.44 -1.88 15.72
C GLY A 314 11.35 -2.44 17.13
N GLY A 315 12.50 -2.61 17.78
CA GLY A 315 12.61 -2.90 19.21
C GLY A 315 14.01 -2.54 19.70
N LEU A 316 14.14 -2.18 20.97
CA LEU A 316 15.45 -1.99 21.59
C LEU A 316 16.05 -3.37 21.87
N GLY A 317 17.26 -3.62 21.38
CA GLY A 317 17.99 -4.86 21.63
C GLY A 317 18.94 -4.69 22.81
N PHE A 318 18.84 -5.57 23.81
CA PHE A 318 19.66 -5.57 25.02
C PHE A 318 20.47 -6.86 25.13
N GLY A 319 21.66 -6.76 25.72
CA GLY A 319 22.47 -7.94 26.05
C GLY A 319 21.74 -8.87 27.01
N ARG A 320 21.84 -10.19 26.77
CA ARG A 320 21.19 -11.21 27.61
C ARG A 320 21.75 -11.16 29.04
N CYS A 321 20.87 -11.18 30.04
CA CYS A 321 21.14 -10.95 31.47
C CYS A 321 21.48 -9.50 31.87
N SER A 322 21.13 -8.50 31.07
CA SER A 322 21.18 -7.11 31.47
C SER A 322 20.10 -6.81 32.53
N SER A 323 20.51 -6.67 33.79
CA SER A 323 19.60 -6.49 34.93
C SER A 323 19.01 -5.07 35.05
N TYR A 324 19.12 -4.23 34.01
CA TYR A 324 18.76 -2.81 34.10
C TYR A 324 17.26 -2.53 33.95
N PHE A 325 16.51 -3.40 33.27
CA PHE A 325 15.08 -3.22 33.01
C PHE A 325 14.20 -4.34 33.57
N TRP A 326 14.81 -5.43 34.04
CA TRP A 326 14.11 -6.61 34.55
C TRP A 326 14.57 -6.90 35.98
N SER A 327 14.11 -6.08 36.92
CA SER A 327 13.99 -6.48 38.31
C SER A 327 12.63 -5.97 38.80
N PRO A 328 11.83 -6.81 39.47
CA PRO A 328 10.45 -6.52 39.84
C PRO A 328 10.29 -5.30 40.76
#